data_AF-A0A3M2CEX7-F1
#
_entry.id   AF-A0A3M2CEX7-F1
#
_cell.length_a   1.000
_cell.length_b   1.000
_cell.length_c   1.000
_cell.angle_alpha   90.00
_cell.angle_beta   90.00
_cell.angle_gamma   90.00
#
_symmetry.space_group_name_H-M   'P 1'
#
loop_
_entity.id
_entity.type
_entity.pdbx_description
1 polymer ?
#
loop_
_entity_poly.entity_id
_entity_poly.type
_entity_poly.pdbx_seq_one_letter_code
_entity_poly.pdbx_strand_id
1 'polypeptide(L)'
;MARCAADESIDRKVIDGFAFPLGVYPVEPMSPVPGYTADFEPADPEDDEPGEWESWPDRYVYDIVLPATRMPALWDQLFALMPGRVFPILDFIGHDAFREVDPYMAYEPVGKERLIDAVRRFRPFFFEDGLVGFGAVSDEPFFYLFLDEHKILTVRVEPDLRKKIESILSAFDLEPVDEPAGADSAAHEHRGVLLAPKDRPDLLTAEEVVEELRDRWRLVLNIDPETNLDEDGQDLGPTAWRCLVRCATENHPQDRYAEVILTADCLRAAEELALASVSEEIGDPGEWQDLVVVGADRLDAEGVTRALAAAGSRNRFTRKHLSKATKLSLRWLGQ
;
A
#
# COMPACT_ATOMS: atom_id res chain seq x y z
N MET A 1 -4.85 11.87 -19.05
CA MET A 1 -5.06 10.87 -17.98
C MET A 1 -3.91 11.04 -17.01
N ALA A 2 -4.18 11.05 -15.70
CA ALA A 2 -3.11 11.09 -14.71
C ALA A 2 -2.21 9.85 -14.87
N ARG A 3 -0.96 9.90 -14.46
CA ARG A 3 0.00 8.80 -14.60
C ARG A 3 1.08 8.98 -13.54
N CYS A 4 2.04 8.07 -13.46
CA CYS A 4 3.28 8.33 -12.74
C CYS A 4 4.48 8.14 -13.67
N ALA A 5 5.63 8.67 -13.26
CA ALA A 5 6.91 8.50 -13.92
C ALA A 5 7.98 8.31 -12.85
N ALA A 6 8.98 7.47 -13.09
CA ALA A 6 10.16 7.44 -12.23
C ALA A 6 10.99 8.72 -12.44
N ASP A 7 11.67 9.17 -11.40
CA ASP A 7 12.69 10.20 -11.48
C ASP A 7 13.93 9.64 -12.20
N GLU A 8 14.18 10.15 -13.40
CA GLU A 8 15.29 9.73 -14.25
C GLU A 8 16.67 10.10 -13.69
N SER A 9 16.74 10.95 -12.65
CA SER A 9 17.99 11.27 -11.97
C SER A 9 18.44 10.19 -10.97
N ILE A 10 17.58 9.20 -10.69
CA ILE A 10 17.90 8.10 -9.77
C ILE A 10 18.69 7.02 -10.50
N ASP A 11 19.93 6.81 -10.07
CA ASP A 11 20.77 5.73 -10.57
C ASP A 11 20.34 4.38 -9.99
N ARG A 12 20.21 3.38 -10.88
CA ARG A 12 19.92 2.01 -10.49
C ARG A 12 21.16 1.33 -9.92
N LYS A 13 21.01 0.69 -8.75
CA LYS A 13 22.06 -0.16 -8.19
C LYS A 13 22.13 -1.49 -8.94
N VAL A 14 23.34 -1.85 -9.37
CA VAL A 14 23.64 -3.13 -10.03
C VAL A 14 24.81 -3.80 -9.32
N ILE A 15 24.63 -5.06 -8.90
CA ILE A 15 25.68 -5.90 -8.31
C ILE A 15 25.78 -7.17 -9.15
N ASP A 16 26.96 -7.48 -9.67
CA ASP A 16 27.24 -8.69 -10.46
C ASP A 16 26.24 -8.94 -11.62
N GLY A 17 25.76 -7.85 -12.23
CA GLY A 17 24.78 -7.88 -13.32
C GLY A 17 23.32 -8.00 -12.88
N PHE A 18 23.06 -8.17 -11.57
CA PHE A 18 21.72 -8.12 -11.01
C PHE A 18 21.30 -6.66 -10.78
N ALA A 19 20.21 -6.27 -11.43
CA ALA A 19 19.64 -4.93 -11.34
C ALA A 19 18.56 -4.88 -10.25
N PHE A 20 18.81 -4.14 -9.17
CA PHE A 20 17.83 -3.91 -8.11
C PHE A 20 16.77 -2.91 -8.55
N PRO A 21 15.58 -2.89 -7.92
CA PRO A 21 14.58 -1.83 -8.09
C PRO A 21 15.18 -0.45 -7.81
N LEU A 22 14.60 0.62 -8.36
CA LEU A 22 15.09 1.97 -8.08
C LEU A 22 14.87 2.37 -6.61
N GLY A 23 13.79 1.90 -6.00
CA GLY A 23 13.31 2.34 -4.69
C GLY A 23 13.69 1.43 -3.53
N VAL A 24 14.24 0.25 -3.80
CA VAL A 24 14.73 -0.65 -2.76
C VAL A 24 16.02 -1.33 -3.22
N TYR A 25 17.06 -1.23 -2.39
CA TYR A 25 18.39 -1.74 -2.70
C TYR A 25 19.20 -1.96 -1.42
N PRO A 26 20.13 -2.93 -1.41
CA PRO A 26 21.00 -3.16 -0.25
C PRO A 26 21.92 -1.96 -0.03
N VAL A 27 22.18 -1.58 1.22
CA VAL A 27 23.22 -0.59 1.60
C VAL A 27 24.51 -1.24 2.08
N GLU A 28 24.43 -2.52 2.46
CA GLU A 28 25.60 -3.32 2.83
C GLU A 28 26.06 -4.24 1.67
N PRO A 29 27.32 -4.73 1.71
CA PRO A 29 27.81 -5.71 0.74
C PRO A 29 27.01 -7.01 0.80
N MET A 30 26.57 -7.48 -0.36
CA MET A 30 25.84 -8.74 -0.53
C MET A 30 26.05 -9.30 -1.93
N SER A 31 25.68 -10.57 -2.17
CA SER A 31 25.74 -11.21 -3.49
C SER A 31 24.34 -11.69 -3.86
N PRO A 32 23.72 -11.15 -4.92
CA PRO A 32 22.34 -11.48 -5.26
C PRO A 32 22.28 -12.87 -5.88
N VAL A 33 21.25 -13.62 -5.52
CA VAL A 33 21.03 -15.00 -5.99
C VAL A 33 19.63 -15.05 -6.61
N PRO A 34 19.50 -14.87 -7.93
CA PRO A 34 18.23 -15.08 -8.60
C PRO A 34 17.85 -16.56 -8.56
N GLY A 35 16.56 -16.84 -8.39
CA GLY A 35 16.06 -18.20 -8.23
C GLY A 35 14.72 -18.18 -7.51
N TYR A 36 14.28 -19.36 -7.05
CA TYR A 36 13.09 -19.46 -6.24
C TYR A 36 13.17 -20.58 -5.19
N THR A 37 12.47 -20.41 -4.08
CA THR A 37 12.10 -21.52 -3.18
C THR A 37 10.78 -22.14 -3.63
N ALA A 38 10.51 -23.39 -3.24
CA ALA A 38 9.26 -24.05 -3.56
C ALA A 38 8.88 -25.02 -2.43
N ASP A 39 8.00 -24.57 -1.55
CA ASP A 39 7.59 -25.30 -0.35
C ASP A 39 6.13 -25.73 -0.46
N PHE A 40 5.82 -26.91 0.08
CA PHE A 40 4.44 -27.39 0.18
C PHE A 40 3.91 -27.07 1.58
N GLU A 41 2.79 -26.35 1.64
CA GLU A 41 2.06 -26.06 2.87
C GLU A 41 0.74 -26.83 2.85
N PRO A 42 0.47 -27.69 3.86
CA PRO A 42 -0.82 -28.37 3.96
C PRO A 42 -1.92 -27.36 4.27
N ALA A 43 -3.16 -27.73 3.96
CA ALA A 43 -4.34 -26.92 4.30
C ALA A 43 -4.35 -26.57 5.80
N ASP A 44 -4.76 -25.35 6.11
CA ASP A 44 -4.87 -24.90 7.50
C ASP A 44 -6.02 -25.67 8.18
N PRO A 45 -5.86 -26.07 9.47
CA PRO A 45 -6.95 -26.69 10.20
C PRO A 45 -8.18 -25.77 10.19
N GLU A 46 -9.37 -26.34 10.01
CA GLU A 46 -10.63 -25.64 10.23
C GLU A 46 -10.76 -25.33 11.74
N ASP A 47 -10.05 -24.32 12.25
CA ASP A 47 -10.23 -23.88 13.62
C ASP A 47 -11.42 -22.90 13.70
N ASP A 48 -12.38 -23.22 14.57
CA ASP A 48 -13.58 -22.45 14.89
C ASP A 48 -13.28 -21.14 15.68
N GLU A 49 -12.07 -20.57 15.57
CA GLU A 49 -11.74 -19.32 16.27
C GLU A 49 -12.34 -18.13 15.51
N PRO A 50 -13.26 -17.36 16.15
CA PRO A 50 -13.88 -16.20 15.54
C PRO A 50 -12.84 -15.09 15.36
N GLY A 51 -12.20 -15.03 14.20
CA GLY A 51 -11.18 -14.04 13.89
C GLY A 51 -10.23 -14.44 12.75
N GLU A 52 -10.00 -15.73 12.54
CA GLU A 52 -9.20 -16.24 11.42
C GLU A 52 -10.13 -16.57 10.24
N TRP A 53 -10.34 -15.59 9.36
CA TRP A 53 -11.30 -15.71 8.24
C TRP A 53 -10.76 -16.51 7.04
N GLU A 54 -9.49 -16.91 7.06
CA GLU A 54 -8.82 -17.51 5.91
C GLU A 54 -8.29 -18.91 6.27
N SER A 55 -9.06 -19.95 5.95
CA SER A 55 -8.54 -21.31 5.86
C SER A 55 -7.95 -21.49 4.46
N TRP A 56 -6.63 -21.64 4.37
CA TRP A 56 -5.94 -21.80 3.10
C TRP A 56 -5.91 -23.28 2.70
N PRO A 57 -6.09 -23.64 1.41
CA PRO A 57 -6.01 -25.03 0.96
C PRO A 57 -4.56 -25.54 0.94
N ASP A 58 -4.42 -26.84 0.62
CA ASP A 58 -3.12 -27.41 0.23
C ASP A 58 -2.53 -26.56 -0.90
N ARG A 59 -1.28 -26.14 -0.73
CA ARG A 59 -0.66 -25.17 -1.65
C ARG A 59 0.84 -25.36 -1.77
N TYR A 60 1.37 -24.91 -2.91
CA TYR A 60 2.79 -24.63 -3.05
C TYR A 60 3.02 -23.13 -2.88
N VAL A 61 4.04 -22.78 -2.12
CA VAL A 61 4.53 -21.41 -1.93
C VAL A 61 5.85 -21.28 -2.66
N TYR A 62 5.96 -20.23 -3.48
CA TYR A 62 7.17 -19.88 -4.19
C TYR A 62 7.57 -18.46 -3.83
N ASP A 63 8.79 -18.27 -3.32
CA ASP A 63 9.38 -16.94 -3.20
C ASP A 63 10.44 -16.77 -4.29
N ILE A 64 10.24 -15.77 -5.14
CA ILE A 64 10.95 -15.64 -6.41
C ILE A 64 11.76 -14.34 -6.42
N VAL A 65 13.07 -14.49 -6.62
CA VAL A 65 14.02 -13.39 -6.78
C VAL A 65 14.48 -13.31 -8.23
N LEU A 66 14.33 -12.13 -8.82
CA LEU A 66 14.67 -11.86 -10.22
C LEU A 66 15.10 -10.39 -10.37
N PRO A 67 16.04 -10.04 -11.28
CA PRO A 67 16.36 -8.65 -11.55
C PRO A 67 15.12 -7.82 -11.89
N ALA A 68 15.03 -6.61 -11.36
CA ALA A 68 13.89 -5.70 -11.51
C ALA A 68 13.50 -5.47 -12.98
N THR A 69 14.48 -5.49 -13.89
CA THR A 69 14.25 -5.33 -15.33
C THR A 69 13.43 -6.46 -15.98
N ARG A 70 13.37 -7.64 -15.35
CA ARG A 70 12.62 -8.81 -15.83
C ARG A 70 11.33 -9.05 -15.04
N MET A 71 11.23 -8.50 -13.83
CA MET A 71 10.09 -8.69 -12.92
C MET A 71 8.72 -8.41 -13.56
N PRO A 72 8.50 -7.29 -14.28
CA PRO A 72 7.18 -7.03 -14.85
C PRO A 72 6.71 -8.09 -15.85
N ALA A 73 7.63 -8.64 -16.65
CA ALA A 73 7.28 -9.65 -17.63
C ALA A 73 6.93 -10.98 -16.95
N LEU A 74 7.63 -11.34 -15.86
CA LEU A 74 7.30 -12.51 -15.06
C LEU A 74 5.93 -12.34 -14.40
N TRP A 75 5.71 -11.19 -13.77
CA TRP A 75 4.43 -10.85 -13.15
C TRP A 75 3.27 -10.94 -14.15
N ASP A 76 3.42 -10.39 -15.36
CA ASP A 76 2.40 -10.47 -16.42
C ASP A 76 2.07 -11.92 -16.80
N GLN A 77 3.07 -12.81 -16.90
CA GLN A 77 2.85 -14.23 -17.26
C GLN A 77 2.14 -15.00 -16.14
N LEU A 78 2.52 -14.75 -14.88
CA LEU A 78 1.89 -15.40 -13.72
C LEU A 78 0.48 -14.87 -13.50
N PHE A 79 0.28 -13.56 -13.56
CA PHE A 79 -1.04 -12.93 -13.41
C PHE A 79 -2.02 -13.36 -14.52
N ALA A 80 -1.52 -13.66 -15.72
CA ALA A 80 -2.35 -14.20 -16.80
C ALA A 80 -3.01 -15.55 -16.46
N LEU A 81 -2.47 -16.30 -15.50
CA LEU A 81 -3.04 -17.57 -15.01
C LEU A 81 -4.26 -17.36 -14.11
N MET A 82 -4.38 -16.19 -13.48
CA MET A 82 -5.47 -15.89 -12.56
C MET A 82 -6.83 -15.80 -13.29
N PRO A 83 -7.93 -16.13 -12.60
CA PRO A 83 -9.27 -16.03 -13.16
C PRO A 83 -9.66 -14.59 -13.52
N GLY A 84 -10.80 -14.43 -14.22
CA GLY A 84 -11.25 -13.13 -14.69
C GLY A 84 -11.59 -12.12 -13.58
N ARG A 85 -11.81 -12.60 -12.35
CA ARG A 85 -12.07 -11.77 -11.18
C ARG A 85 -11.14 -12.16 -10.04
N VAL A 86 -10.60 -11.15 -9.36
CA VAL A 86 -9.58 -11.31 -8.30
C VAL A 86 -9.80 -10.27 -7.20
N PHE A 87 -9.30 -10.52 -6.01
CA PHE A 87 -9.23 -9.61 -4.88
C PHE A 87 -7.87 -8.90 -4.92
N PRO A 88 -7.78 -7.62 -5.31
CA PRO A 88 -6.52 -6.91 -5.35
C PRO A 88 -6.00 -6.63 -3.94
N ILE A 89 -4.69 -6.66 -3.81
CA ILE A 89 -3.96 -6.38 -2.58
C ILE A 89 -2.95 -5.28 -2.88
N LEU A 90 -2.79 -4.34 -1.96
CA LEU A 90 -1.83 -3.25 -2.03
C LEU A 90 -1.31 -2.98 -0.63
N ASP A 91 -0.03 -3.15 -0.43
CA ASP A 91 0.64 -2.78 0.81
C ASP A 91 1.43 -1.51 0.54
N PHE A 92 1.29 -0.51 1.42
CA PHE A 92 1.93 0.80 1.22
C PHE A 92 2.66 1.26 2.48
N ILE A 93 3.95 1.57 2.37
CA ILE A 93 4.72 2.19 3.43
C ILE A 93 4.28 3.67 3.51
N GLY A 94 3.34 3.92 4.42
CA GLY A 94 2.64 5.20 4.56
C GLY A 94 3.40 6.19 5.46
N HIS A 95 2.63 7.12 6.04
CA HIS A 95 3.16 8.16 6.95
C HIS A 95 2.75 7.94 8.41
N ASP A 96 2.17 6.78 8.74
CA ASP A 96 1.76 6.44 10.09
C ASP A 96 2.99 6.23 10.99
N ALA A 97 2.99 6.89 12.15
CA ALA A 97 4.14 6.85 13.06
C ALA A 97 4.27 5.55 13.87
N PHE A 98 3.27 4.66 13.83
CA PHE A 98 3.19 3.45 14.67
C PHE A 98 2.80 2.20 13.88
N ARG A 99 2.81 2.29 12.55
CA ARG A 99 2.61 1.17 11.64
C ARG A 99 3.48 1.40 10.42
N GLU A 100 4.36 0.46 10.13
CA GLU A 100 5.24 0.54 8.96
C GLU A 100 4.48 0.43 7.64
N VAL A 101 3.54 -0.51 7.54
CA VAL A 101 2.83 -0.83 6.29
C VAL A 101 1.32 -0.68 6.45
N ASP A 102 0.68 0.02 5.52
CA ASP A 102 -0.76 0.09 5.36
C ASP A 102 -1.24 -1.04 4.43
N PRO A 103 -1.89 -2.09 4.94
CA PRO A 103 -2.42 -3.16 4.09
C PRO A 103 -3.79 -2.76 3.54
N TYR A 104 -3.94 -2.75 2.22
CA TYR A 104 -5.20 -2.48 1.54
C TYR A 104 -5.67 -3.71 0.75
N MET A 105 -6.92 -4.09 0.94
CA MET A 105 -7.51 -5.22 0.23
C MET A 105 -8.93 -4.90 -0.22
N ALA A 106 -9.37 -5.48 -1.34
CA ALA A 106 -10.78 -5.47 -1.71
C ALA A 106 -11.51 -6.65 -1.03
N TYR A 107 -12.68 -6.39 -0.46
CA TYR A 107 -13.56 -7.44 0.07
C TYR A 107 -14.53 -8.02 -0.98
N GLU A 108 -14.53 -7.46 -2.20
CA GLU A 108 -15.27 -8.00 -3.35
C GLU A 108 -14.31 -8.16 -4.53
N PRO A 109 -14.42 -9.26 -5.30
CA PRO A 109 -13.51 -9.48 -6.39
C PRO A 109 -13.84 -8.55 -7.56
N VAL A 110 -12.83 -7.88 -8.10
CA VAL A 110 -12.95 -6.98 -9.26
C VAL A 110 -12.46 -7.67 -10.53
N GLY A 111 -12.88 -7.18 -11.70
CA GLY A 111 -12.38 -7.70 -12.98
C GLY A 111 -10.87 -7.46 -13.11
N LYS A 112 -10.11 -8.50 -13.48
CA LYS A 112 -8.64 -8.45 -13.55
C LYS A 112 -8.12 -7.37 -14.52
N GLU A 113 -8.93 -6.98 -15.49
CA GLU A 113 -8.63 -5.90 -16.44
C GLU A 113 -8.38 -4.56 -15.72
N ARG A 114 -9.00 -4.34 -14.55
CA ARG A 114 -8.76 -3.14 -13.74
C ARG A 114 -7.34 -3.11 -13.17
N LEU A 115 -6.77 -4.26 -12.83
CA LEU A 115 -5.40 -4.38 -12.35
C LEU A 115 -4.45 -4.20 -13.51
N ILE A 116 -4.69 -4.89 -14.64
CA ILE A 116 -3.86 -4.77 -15.85
C ILE A 116 -3.75 -3.30 -16.31
N ASP A 117 -4.87 -2.58 -16.34
CA ASP A 117 -4.87 -1.18 -16.77
C ASP A 117 -4.10 -0.27 -15.78
N ALA A 118 -4.28 -0.48 -14.47
CA ALA A 118 -3.57 0.24 -13.43
C ALA A 118 -2.07 -0.06 -13.43
N VAL A 119 -1.67 -1.33 -13.50
CA VAL A 119 -0.26 -1.77 -13.55
C VAL A 119 0.45 -1.21 -14.77
N ARG A 120 -0.23 -1.16 -15.93
CA ARG A 120 0.30 -0.52 -17.13
C ARG A 120 0.48 0.99 -16.94
N ARG A 121 -0.48 1.64 -16.30
CA ARG A 121 -0.54 3.10 -16.14
C ARG A 121 0.42 3.63 -15.09
N PHE A 122 0.60 2.90 -13.99
CA PHE A 122 1.45 3.24 -12.86
C PHE A 122 2.65 2.31 -12.72
N ARG A 123 3.16 1.81 -13.84
CA ARG A 123 4.22 0.80 -13.87
C ARG A 123 5.44 1.14 -12.99
N PRO A 124 5.98 2.38 -12.99
CA PRO A 124 7.07 2.74 -12.09
C PRO A 124 6.73 2.61 -10.61
N PHE A 125 5.51 2.94 -10.21
CA PHE A 125 5.06 2.78 -8.83
C PHE A 125 5.15 1.31 -8.41
N PHE A 126 4.53 0.43 -9.17
CA PHE A 126 4.45 -0.98 -8.83
C PHE A 126 5.80 -1.72 -8.83
N PHE A 127 6.63 -1.50 -9.84
CA PHE A 127 7.84 -2.32 -10.05
C PHE A 127 9.14 -1.67 -9.59
N GLU A 128 9.15 -0.37 -9.36
CA GLU A 128 10.38 0.37 -9.02
C GLU A 128 10.32 1.07 -7.67
N ASP A 129 9.15 1.56 -7.26
CA ASP A 129 9.02 2.30 -6.00
C ASP A 129 9.14 1.37 -4.79
N GLY A 130 9.96 1.75 -3.81
CA GLY A 130 10.23 0.93 -2.63
C GLY A 130 9.14 1.01 -1.59
N LEU A 131 8.12 1.86 -1.76
CA LEU A 131 7.09 2.07 -0.74
C LEU A 131 5.85 1.22 -0.97
N VAL A 132 5.84 0.30 -1.94
CA VAL A 132 4.63 -0.43 -2.33
C VAL A 132 4.88 -1.91 -2.58
N GLY A 133 4.06 -2.75 -1.97
CA GLY A 133 3.77 -4.11 -2.39
C GLY A 133 2.41 -4.17 -3.10
N PHE A 134 2.23 -5.06 -4.07
CA PHE A 134 0.95 -5.23 -4.74
C PHE A 134 0.75 -6.63 -5.30
N GLY A 135 -0.52 -7.00 -5.42
CA GLY A 135 -0.85 -8.33 -5.89
C GLY A 135 -2.34 -8.55 -6.04
N ALA A 136 -2.68 -9.83 -6.10
CA ALA A 136 -4.06 -10.26 -6.07
C ALA A 136 -4.20 -11.69 -5.54
N VAL A 137 -5.40 -11.98 -5.03
CA VAL A 137 -5.87 -13.30 -4.64
C VAL A 137 -7.06 -13.72 -5.52
N SER A 138 -7.19 -15.02 -5.76
CA SER A 138 -8.45 -15.65 -6.14
C SER A 138 -8.71 -16.87 -5.26
N ASP A 139 -9.97 -17.09 -4.90
CA ASP A 139 -10.36 -18.23 -4.05
C ASP A 139 -10.53 -19.52 -4.86
N GLU A 140 -11.03 -19.41 -6.10
CA GLU A 140 -11.32 -20.57 -6.95
C GLU A 140 -10.87 -20.35 -8.42
N PRO A 141 -9.81 -21.04 -8.89
CA PRO A 141 -8.87 -21.80 -8.06
C PRO A 141 -8.13 -20.88 -7.10
N PHE A 142 -7.63 -21.45 -6.00
CA PHE A 142 -6.80 -20.70 -5.07
C PHE A 142 -5.49 -20.28 -5.75
N PHE A 143 -5.29 -18.96 -5.83
CA PHE A 143 -4.11 -18.35 -6.43
C PHE A 143 -3.79 -17.03 -5.71
N TYR A 144 -2.64 -16.95 -5.07
CA TYR A 144 -2.07 -15.75 -4.50
C TYR A 144 -0.85 -15.32 -5.32
N LEU A 145 -0.81 -14.07 -5.77
CA LEU A 145 0.33 -13.48 -6.46
C LEU A 145 0.61 -12.11 -5.86
N PHE A 146 1.76 -11.93 -5.23
CA PHE A 146 2.09 -10.68 -4.55
C PHE A 146 3.57 -10.33 -4.73
N LEU A 147 3.84 -9.13 -5.22
CA LEU A 147 5.18 -8.55 -5.25
C LEU A 147 5.28 -7.58 -4.08
N ASP A 148 6.10 -7.90 -3.09
CA ASP A 148 6.23 -7.09 -1.87
C ASP A 148 7.01 -5.77 -2.10
N GLU A 149 7.21 -4.99 -1.03
CA GLU A 149 7.99 -3.76 -1.02
C GLU A 149 9.48 -3.96 -1.31
N HIS A 150 10.02 -5.16 -1.04
CA HIS A 150 11.38 -5.58 -1.38
C HIS A 150 11.53 -6.05 -2.83
N LYS A 151 10.41 -6.16 -3.55
CA LYS A 151 10.27 -6.72 -4.89
C LYS A 151 10.66 -8.19 -4.98
N ILE A 152 10.34 -8.95 -3.95
CA ILE A 152 10.30 -10.41 -3.94
C ILE A 152 8.89 -10.84 -4.32
N LEU A 153 8.78 -11.74 -5.29
CA LEU A 153 7.49 -12.18 -5.81
C LEU A 153 7.08 -13.49 -5.13
N THR A 154 6.03 -13.44 -4.31
CA THR A 154 5.42 -14.62 -3.70
C THR A 154 4.27 -15.12 -4.57
N VAL A 155 4.29 -16.42 -4.88
CA VAL A 155 3.19 -17.13 -5.54
C VAL A 155 2.72 -18.24 -4.62
N ARG A 156 1.42 -18.29 -4.31
CA ARG A 156 0.80 -19.47 -3.67
C ARG A 156 -0.26 -20.04 -4.58
N VAL A 157 -0.20 -21.33 -4.85
CA VAL A 157 -1.15 -22.00 -5.76
C VAL A 157 -1.46 -23.41 -5.32
N GLU A 158 -2.62 -23.91 -5.72
CA GLU A 158 -2.98 -25.32 -5.56
C GLU A 158 -1.99 -26.26 -6.29
N PRO A 159 -1.84 -27.52 -5.82
CA PRO A 159 -0.93 -28.52 -6.39
C PRO A 159 -1.06 -28.73 -7.91
N ASP A 160 -2.26 -28.57 -8.46
CA ASP A 160 -2.52 -28.77 -9.89
C ASP A 160 -1.86 -27.70 -10.78
N LEU A 161 -1.56 -26.51 -10.24
CA LEU A 161 -0.90 -25.43 -10.95
C LEU A 161 0.64 -25.50 -10.87
N ARG A 162 1.21 -26.30 -9.96
CA ARG A 162 2.66 -26.42 -9.73
C ARG A 162 3.48 -26.52 -11.01
N LYS A 163 3.17 -27.49 -11.88
CA LYS A 163 3.92 -27.72 -13.12
C LYS A 163 3.87 -26.53 -14.07
N LYS A 164 2.77 -25.77 -14.05
CA LYS A 164 2.59 -24.59 -14.87
C LYS A 164 3.43 -23.42 -14.35
N ILE A 165 3.47 -23.23 -13.02
CA ILE A 165 4.33 -22.24 -12.38
C ILE A 165 5.80 -22.56 -12.67
N GLU A 166 6.27 -23.77 -12.37
CA GLU A 166 7.66 -24.19 -12.61
C GLU A 166 8.06 -24.05 -14.10
N SER A 167 7.14 -24.33 -15.02
CA SER A 167 7.39 -24.12 -16.45
C SER A 167 7.56 -22.64 -16.84
N ILE A 168 6.82 -21.72 -16.21
CA ILE A 168 7.00 -20.28 -16.43
C ILE A 168 8.34 -19.83 -15.83
N LEU A 169 8.64 -20.23 -14.59
CA LEU A 169 9.90 -19.88 -13.93
C LEU A 169 11.11 -20.35 -14.74
N SER A 170 11.07 -21.58 -15.24
CA SER A 170 12.12 -22.11 -16.13
C SER A 170 12.29 -21.30 -17.43
N ALA A 171 11.21 -20.76 -18.00
CA ALA A 171 11.28 -19.89 -19.18
C ALA A 171 11.93 -18.52 -18.89
N PHE A 172 12.04 -18.14 -17.62
CA PHE A 172 12.80 -16.99 -17.13
C PHE A 172 14.21 -17.38 -16.65
N ASP A 173 14.68 -18.58 -16.98
CA ASP A 173 15.99 -19.10 -16.56
C ASP A 173 16.16 -19.12 -15.03
N LEU A 174 15.04 -19.28 -14.30
CA LEU A 174 15.05 -19.44 -12.86
C LEU A 174 15.07 -20.92 -12.50
N GLU A 175 15.98 -21.27 -11.61
CA GLU A 175 16.11 -22.61 -11.04
C GLU A 175 15.77 -22.56 -9.54
N PRO A 176 15.34 -23.68 -8.95
CA PRO A 176 15.15 -23.75 -7.51
C PRO A 176 16.50 -23.58 -6.81
N VAL A 177 16.53 -22.73 -5.79
CA VAL A 177 17.71 -22.49 -4.94
C VAL A 177 17.29 -22.52 -3.48
N ASP A 178 18.21 -22.90 -2.59
CA ASP A 178 17.91 -23.02 -1.16
C ASP A 178 17.63 -21.65 -0.52
N GLU A 179 18.43 -20.64 -0.90
CA GLU A 179 18.37 -19.29 -0.34
C GLU A 179 18.47 -18.27 -1.49
N PRO A 180 17.35 -17.94 -2.17
CA PRO A 180 17.35 -16.84 -3.13
C PRO A 180 17.63 -15.52 -2.39
N ALA A 181 18.39 -14.63 -3.01
CA ALA A 181 18.89 -13.43 -2.31
C ALA A 181 18.58 -12.15 -3.08
N GLY A 182 17.64 -11.36 -2.53
CA GLY A 182 17.17 -10.08 -3.03
C GLY A 182 17.71 -8.89 -2.24
N ALA A 183 16.95 -7.78 -2.21
CA ALA A 183 17.35 -6.59 -1.46
C ALA A 183 17.24 -6.79 0.06
N ASP A 184 16.29 -7.61 0.48
CA ASP A 184 15.96 -8.01 1.85
C ASP A 184 17.06 -8.87 2.52
N SER A 185 17.92 -9.51 1.72
CA SER A 185 19.00 -10.38 2.22
C SER A 185 20.19 -9.64 2.85
N ALA A 186 20.12 -8.30 2.94
CA ALA A 186 21.07 -7.45 3.63
C ALA A 186 20.35 -6.20 4.17
N ALA A 187 21.03 -5.39 5.00
CA ALA A 187 20.51 -4.07 5.35
C ALA A 187 20.26 -3.28 4.06
N HIS A 188 19.08 -2.67 3.94
CA HIS A 188 18.60 -1.99 2.75
C HIS A 188 17.82 -0.72 3.12
N GLU A 189 17.48 0.07 2.11
CA GLU A 189 16.69 1.30 2.26
C GLU A 189 15.48 1.25 1.33
N HIS A 190 14.33 1.71 1.82
CA HIS A 190 13.15 2.01 1.02
C HIS A 190 13.11 3.50 0.68
N ARG A 191 12.77 3.83 -0.56
CA ARG A 191 12.51 5.20 -1.01
C ARG A 191 11.45 5.26 -2.09
N GLY A 192 10.73 6.39 -2.10
CA GLY A 192 9.90 6.78 -3.23
C GLY A 192 10.77 7.16 -4.43
N VAL A 193 10.30 6.81 -5.63
CA VAL A 193 11.03 7.06 -6.90
C VAL A 193 10.21 7.85 -7.89
N LEU A 194 8.97 8.17 -7.56
CA LEU A 194 8.08 8.89 -8.47
C LEU A 194 8.43 10.37 -8.56
N LEU A 195 8.45 10.85 -9.80
CA LEU A 195 8.58 12.27 -10.13
C LEU A 195 7.19 12.93 -10.06
N ALA A 196 6.98 13.81 -9.08
CA ALA A 196 5.74 14.56 -8.89
C ALA A 196 5.98 16.07 -8.70
N PRO A 197 6.44 16.80 -9.73
CA PRO A 197 6.72 18.22 -9.60
C PRO A 197 5.44 19.03 -9.67
N LYS A 198 5.39 20.13 -8.92
CA LYS A 198 4.18 20.95 -8.72
C LYS A 198 3.57 21.52 -10.02
N ASP A 199 4.36 21.64 -11.09
CA ASP A 199 3.95 22.15 -12.40
C ASP A 199 3.43 21.05 -13.35
N ARG A 200 3.46 19.78 -12.92
CA ARG A 200 2.96 18.63 -13.70
C ARG A 200 1.94 17.81 -12.88
N PRO A 201 0.73 18.36 -12.65
CA PRO A 201 -0.34 17.65 -11.93
C PRO A 201 -0.84 16.39 -12.65
N ASP A 202 -0.40 16.11 -13.88
CA ASP A 202 -0.64 14.83 -14.54
C ASP A 202 0.25 13.71 -14.00
N LEU A 203 1.35 14.04 -13.30
CA LEU A 203 2.24 13.10 -12.64
C LEU A 203 1.90 13.02 -11.15
N LEU A 204 1.27 11.92 -10.77
CA LEU A 204 0.79 11.69 -9.42
C LEU A 204 1.94 11.34 -8.47
N THR A 205 1.79 11.75 -7.21
CA THR A 205 2.57 11.21 -6.09
C THR A 205 2.18 9.76 -5.81
N ALA A 206 2.94 9.07 -4.96
CA ALA A 206 2.61 7.71 -4.54
C ALA A 206 1.24 7.65 -3.84
N GLU A 207 0.96 8.60 -2.95
CA GLU A 207 -0.29 8.70 -2.21
C GLU A 207 -1.49 8.97 -3.12
N GLU A 208 -1.33 9.83 -4.14
CA GLU A 208 -2.38 10.08 -5.13
C GLU A 208 -2.63 8.83 -6.02
N VAL A 209 -1.59 8.05 -6.31
CA VAL A 209 -1.76 6.74 -6.97
C VAL A 209 -2.53 5.79 -6.05
N VAL A 210 -2.16 5.67 -4.77
CA VAL A 210 -2.87 4.83 -3.79
C VAL A 210 -4.35 5.22 -3.71
N GLU A 211 -4.66 6.51 -3.61
CA GLU A 211 -6.03 7.03 -3.62
C GLU A 211 -6.79 6.58 -4.90
N GLU A 212 -6.19 6.76 -6.08
CA GLU A 212 -6.81 6.34 -7.34
C GLU A 212 -7.03 4.81 -7.38
N LEU A 213 -6.11 4.02 -6.82
CA LEU A 213 -6.24 2.57 -6.73
C LEU A 213 -7.34 2.15 -5.74
N ARG A 214 -7.47 2.83 -4.59
CA ARG A 214 -8.55 2.58 -3.63
C ARG A 214 -9.92 2.69 -4.29
N ASP A 215 -10.15 3.74 -5.08
CA ASP A 215 -11.41 3.91 -5.82
C ASP A 215 -11.59 2.86 -6.92
N ARG A 216 -10.53 2.59 -7.71
CA ARG A 216 -10.61 1.69 -8.87
C ARG A 216 -10.76 0.22 -8.49
N TRP A 217 -10.03 -0.20 -7.47
CA TRP A 217 -9.96 -1.59 -7.01
C TRP A 217 -10.89 -1.84 -5.82
N ARG A 218 -11.57 -0.81 -5.30
CA ARG A 218 -12.45 -0.87 -4.12
C ARG A 218 -11.69 -1.33 -2.87
N LEU A 219 -10.49 -0.80 -2.70
CA LEU A 219 -9.65 -1.18 -1.58
C LEU A 219 -10.12 -0.48 -0.30
N VAL A 220 -10.05 -1.23 0.78
CA VAL A 220 -10.25 -0.75 2.14
C VAL A 220 -8.99 -1.07 2.93
N LEU A 221 -8.63 -0.21 3.88
CA LEU A 221 -7.53 -0.47 4.79
C LEU A 221 -7.90 -1.67 5.67
N ASN A 222 -7.15 -2.76 5.57
CA ASN A 222 -7.41 -4.05 6.20
C ASN A 222 -6.84 -4.07 7.63
N ILE A 223 -7.38 -3.21 8.48
CA ILE A 223 -7.09 -3.19 9.92
C ILE A 223 -8.41 -3.13 10.69
N ASP A 224 -8.38 -3.47 11.98
CA ASP A 224 -9.52 -3.21 12.85
C ASP A 224 -9.64 -1.71 13.15
N PRO A 225 -10.72 -1.03 12.71
CA PRO A 225 -10.87 0.41 12.91
C PRO A 225 -11.27 0.79 14.34
N GLU A 226 -11.66 -0.19 15.18
CA GLU A 226 -12.13 0.04 16.55
C GLU A 226 -11.01 -0.07 17.59
N THR A 227 -9.86 -0.64 17.22
CA THR A 227 -8.67 -0.70 18.08
C THR A 227 -7.61 0.31 17.65
N ASN A 228 -6.63 0.56 18.53
CA ASN A 228 -5.51 1.45 18.24
C ASN A 228 -4.21 0.86 18.75
N LEU A 229 -3.77 -0.19 18.04
CA LEU A 229 -2.56 -0.93 18.36
C LEU A 229 -1.42 -0.47 17.46
N ASP A 230 -0.19 -0.51 17.96
CA ASP A 230 1.01 -0.46 17.10
C ASP A 230 1.23 -1.80 16.37
N GLU A 231 2.29 -1.86 15.57
CA GLU A 231 2.68 -3.07 14.81
C GLU A 231 3.00 -4.29 15.70
N ASP A 232 3.40 -4.07 16.96
CA ASP A 232 3.63 -5.12 17.95
C ASP A 232 2.33 -5.54 18.69
N GLY A 233 1.19 -4.95 18.34
CA GLY A 233 -0.10 -5.21 18.98
C GLY A 233 -0.29 -4.51 20.33
N GLN A 234 0.55 -3.53 20.68
CA GLN A 234 0.45 -2.78 21.92
C GLN A 234 -0.55 -1.64 21.81
N ASP A 235 -1.43 -1.53 22.79
CA ASP A 235 -2.42 -0.44 22.86
C ASP A 235 -1.74 0.91 23.10
N LEU A 236 -1.93 1.83 22.14
CA LEU A 236 -1.39 3.18 22.15
C LEU A 236 -2.24 4.16 22.98
N GLY A 237 -3.49 3.79 23.29
CA GLY A 237 -4.52 4.70 23.77
C GLY A 237 -4.80 5.82 22.76
N PRO A 238 -5.33 6.98 23.19
CA PRO A 238 -5.58 8.09 22.28
C PRO A 238 -4.30 8.68 21.67
N THR A 239 -4.30 8.80 20.35
CA THR A 239 -3.22 9.37 19.55
C THR A 239 -3.69 10.64 18.83
N ALA A 240 -2.73 11.36 18.26
CA ALA A 240 -3.04 12.43 17.31
C ALA A 240 -3.04 11.85 15.90
N TRP A 241 -3.93 12.37 15.06
CA TRP A 241 -4.15 11.90 13.71
C TRP A 241 -4.06 13.06 12.72
N ARG A 242 -3.55 12.74 11.53
CA ARG A 242 -3.65 13.55 10.33
C ARG A 242 -4.61 12.85 9.38
N CYS A 243 -5.79 13.43 9.22
CA CYS A 243 -6.77 12.93 8.27
C CYS A 243 -6.77 13.83 7.03
N LEU A 244 -6.70 13.23 5.85
CA LEU A 244 -6.88 13.89 4.57
C LEU A 244 -8.28 13.56 4.04
N VAL A 245 -9.11 14.59 3.87
CA VAL A 245 -10.51 14.44 3.43
C VAL A 245 -10.64 15.00 2.02
N ARG A 246 -10.98 14.15 1.06
CA ARG A 246 -11.41 14.55 -0.28
C ARG A 246 -12.87 14.97 -0.23
N CYS A 247 -13.18 16.11 -0.84
CA CYS A 247 -14.50 16.73 -0.81
C CYS A 247 -14.89 17.25 -2.19
N ALA A 248 -16.10 16.89 -2.62
CA ALA A 248 -16.80 17.53 -3.72
C ALA A 248 -18.23 17.89 -3.28
N THR A 249 -18.75 19.03 -3.73
CA THR A 249 -20.11 19.50 -3.40
C THR A 249 -20.80 20.05 -4.62
N GLU A 250 -22.11 20.31 -4.56
CA GLU A 250 -22.81 20.97 -5.68
C GLU A 250 -22.19 22.34 -6.00
N ASN A 251 -21.89 23.12 -4.97
CA ASN A 251 -21.26 24.44 -5.11
C ASN A 251 -19.81 24.35 -5.61
N HIS A 252 -19.12 23.23 -5.34
CA HIS A 252 -17.74 22.97 -5.72
C HIS A 252 -17.59 21.53 -6.24
N PRO A 253 -17.95 21.27 -7.51
CA PRO A 253 -18.03 19.91 -8.04
C PRO A 253 -16.66 19.28 -8.36
N GLN A 254 -15.58 20.04 -8.18
CA GLN A 254 -14.21 19.55 -8.33
C GLN A 254 -13.68 19.09 -6.97
N ASP A 255 -12.87 18.04 -6.97
CA ASP A 255 -12.23 17.53 -5.77
C ASP A 255 -11.38 18.62 -5.10
N ARG A 256 -11.61 18.81 -3.82
CA ARG A 256 -10.81 19.62 -2.91
C ARG A 256 -10.38 18.78 -1.73
N TYR A 257 -9.23 19.11 -1.17
CA TYR A 257 -8.69 18.36 -0.05
C TYR A 257 -8.62 19.24 1.20
N ALA A 258 -9.13 18.71 2.31
CA ALA A 258 -8.97 19.29 3.63
C ALA A 258 -8.03 18.40 4.47
N GLU A 259 -7.01 19.01 5.05
CA GLU A 259 -6.19 18.35 6.07
C GLU A 259 -6.75 18.70 7.45
N VAL A 260 -7.09 17.66 8.22
CA VAL A 260 -7.62 17.78 9.58
C VAL A 260 -6.62 17.16 10.54
N ILE A 261 -6.15 17.96 11.51
CA ILE A 261 -5.34 17.48 12.62
C ILE A 261 -6.24 17.35 13.83
N LEU A 262 -6.30 16.17 14.42
CA LEU A 262 -7.21 15.86 15.52
C LEU A 262 -6.58 14.87 16.51
N THR A 263 -7.27 14.63 17.62
CA THR A 263 -7.01 13.52 18.53
C THR A 263 -8.19 12.56 18.51
N ALA A 264 -7.93 11.26 18.61
CA ALA A 264 -8.94 10.22 18.68
C ALA A 264 -8.34 8.95 19.31
N ASP A 265 -9.20 8.08 19.83
CA ASP A 265 -8.84 6.81 20.46
C ASP A 265 -8.70 5.65 19.49
N CYS A 266 -9.35 5.70 18.33
CA CYS A 266 -9.23 4.71 17.25
C CYS A 266 -9.39 5.36 15.87
N LEU A 267 -9.14 4.58 14.81
CA LEU A 267 -9.29 5.03 13.41
C LEU A 267 -10.72 5.45 13.12
N ARG A 268 -11.72 4.66 13.53
CA ARG A 268 -13.15 4.98 13.33
C ARG A 268 -13.48 6.38 13.86
N ALA A 269 -13.10 6.66 15.11
CA ALA A 269 -13.34 7.94 15.74
C ALA A 269 -12.58 9.09 15.05
N ALA A 270 -11.37 8.84 14.54
CA ALA A 270 -10.61 9.82 13.78
C ALA A 270 -11.32 10.19 12.46
N GLU A 271 -11.76 9.19 11.69
CA GLU A 271 -12.47 9.38 10.43
C GLU A 271 -13.78 10.13 10.62
N GLU A 272 -14.61 9.70 11.57
CA GLU A 272 -15.89 10.34 11.88
C GLU A 272 -15.71 11.80 12.29
N LEU A 273 -14.72 12.09 13.14
CA LEU A 273 -14.44 13.46 13.59
C LEU A 273 -13.88 14.33 12.45
N ALA A 274 -13.07 13.76 11.55
CA ALA A 274 -12.57 14.47 10.38
C ALA A 274 -13.69 14.84 9.42
N LEU A 275 -14.57 13.89 9.09
CA LEU A 275 -15.73 14.12 8.22
C LEU A 275 -16.69 15.15 8.81
N ALA A 276 -17.01 15.02 10.11
CA ALA A 276 -17.86 15.99 10.81
C ALA A 276 -17.25 17.40 10.79
N SER A 277 -15.93 17.50 11.01
CA SER A 277 -15.20 18.77 11.01
C SER A 277 -15.22 19.47 9.66
N VAL A 278 -15.07 18.71 8.57
CA VAL A 278 -15.10 19.26 7.21
C VAL A 278 -16.52 19.62 6.79
N SER A 279 -17.50 18.79 7.14
CA SER A 279 -18.91 19.07 6.89
C SER A 279 -19.36 20.38 7.56
N GLU A 280 -18.99 20.59 8.83
CA GLU A 280 -19.27 21.83 9.57
C GLU A 280 -18.65 23.06 8.89
N GLU A 281 -17.40 22.97 8.43
CA GLU A 281 -16.70 24.08 7.77
C GLU A 281 -17.29 24.44 6.40
N ILE A 282 -17.78 23.43 5.66
CA ILE A 282 -18.45 23.64 4.36
C ILE A 282 -19.78 24.39 4.54
N GLY A 283 -20.50 24.11 5.62
CA GLY A 283 -21.80 24.73 5.89
C GLY A 283 -22.91 24.16 5.00
N ASP A 284 -23.36 24.93 4.00
CA ASP A 284 -24.40 24.51 3.06
C ASP A 284 -23.76 23.97 1.75
N PRO A 285 -23.69 22.63 1.57
CA PRO A 285 -23.06 22.03 0.41
C PRO A 285 -23.93 22.08 -0.87
N GLY A 286 -25.21 22.44 -0.77
CA GLY A 286 -26.22 22.23 -1.81
C GLY A 286 -26.92 20.87 -1.69
N GLU A 287 -27.48 20.37 -2.79
CA GLU A 287 -28.27 19.14 -2.85
C GLU A 287 -27.44 17.85 -2.68
N TRP A 288 -26.13 17.92 -2.96
CA TRP A 288 -25.25 16.77 -2.80
C TRP A 288 -23.88 17.16 -2.24
N GLN A 289 -23.31 16.21 -1.49
CA GLN A 289 -22.00 16.30 -0.87
C GLN A 289 -21.35 14.92 -0.92
N ASP A 290 -20.10 14.88 -1.36
CA ASP A 290 -19.24 13.71 -1.28
C ASP A 290 -18.05 14.04 -0.38
N LEU A 291 -17.88 13.27 0.69
CA LEU A 291 -16.80 13.40 1.66
C LEU A 291 -16.20 12.02 1.91
N VAL A 292 -14.92 11.88 1.64
CA VAL A 292 -14.19 10.62 1.80
C VAL A 292 -12.87 10.88 2.50
N VAL A 293 -12.56 10.09 3.53
CA VAL A 293 -11.22 10.09 4.15
C VAL A 293 -10.29 9.26 3.26
N VAL A 294 -9.36 9.94 2.61
CA VAL A 294 -8.40 9.34 1.65
C VAL A 294 -7.04 9.03 2.30
N GLY A 295 -6.82 9.49 3.54
CA GLY A 295 -5.67 9.10 4.36
C GLY A 295 -5.93 9.42 5.83
N ALA A 296 -5.42 8.60 6.74
CA ALA A 296 -5.57 8.75 8.18
C ALA A 296 -4.33 8.18 8.89
N ASP A 297 -3.35 9.04 9.13
CA ASP A 297 -2.06 8.66 9.70
C ASP A 297 -1.97 9.10 11.16
N ARG A 298 -1.51 8.23 12.05
CA ARG A 298 -1.15 8.62 13.41
C ARG A 298 0.14 9.41 13.41
N LEU A 299 0.20 10.43 14.26
CA LEU A 299 1.35 11.32 14.39
C LEU A 299 2.03 11.12 15.75
N ASP A 300 3.36 11.09 15.73
CA ASP A 300 4.18 11.25 16.92
C ASP A 300 4.18 12.73 17.39
N ALA A 301 4.79 12.99 18.55
CA ALA A 301 4.76 14.34 19.14
C ALA A 301 5.41 15.41 18.26
N GLU A 302 6.46 15.05 17.50
CA GLU A 302 7.12 15.95 16.56
C GLU A 302 6.28 16.18 15.32
N GLY A 303 5.68 15.12 14.77
CA GLY A 303 4.73 15.13 13.66
C GLY A 303 3.56 16.08 13.90
N VAL A 304 2.90 15.99 15.07
CA VAL A 304 1.80 16.90 15.42
C VAL A 304 2.30 18.35 15.47
N THR A 305 3.46 18.59 16.06
CA THR A 305 4.02 19.94 16.16
C THR A 305 4.30 20.53 14.78
N ARG A 306 4.87 19.73 13.86
CA ARG A 306 5.10 20.14 12.46
C ARG A 306 3.79 20.40 11.73
N ALA A 307 2.81 19.52 11.85
CA ALA A 307 1.51 19.65 11.20
C ALA A 307 0.76 20.91 11.67
N LEU A 308 0.71 21.16 12.98
CA LEU A 308 0.10 22.37 13.54
C LEU A 308 0.82 23.64 13.11
N ALA A 309 2.16 23.64 13.06
CA ALA A 309 2.93 24.77 12.57
C ALA A 309 2.66 25.05 11.08
N ALA A 310 2.56 24.01 10.25
CA ALA A 310 2.22 24.13 8.84
C ALA A 310 0.80 24.68 8.63
N ALA A 311 -0.12 24.41 9.55
CA ALA A 311 -1.46 25.00 9.59
C ALA A 311 -1.51 26.41 10.20
N GLY A 312 -0.36 27.02 10.53
CA GLY A 312 -0.29 28.36 11.12
C GLY A 312 -0.69 28.43 12.60
N SER A 313 -0.89 27.29 13.26
CA SER A 313 -1.19 27.24 14.69
C SER A 313 0.05 27.56 15.51
N ARG A 314 -0.10 28.44 16.51
CA ARG A 314 0.94 28.74 17.51
C ARG A 314 0.82 27.86 18.76
N ASN A 315 -0.18 26.98 18.82
CA ASN A 315 -0.42 26.16 19.98
C ASN A 315 0.58 25.01 20.05
N ARG A 316 1.25 24.88 21.19
CA ARG A 316 2.14 23.74 21.45
C ARG A 316 1.28 22.53 21.78
N PHE A 317 1.48 21.43 21.04
CA PHE A 317 0.88 20.16 21.40
C PHE A 317 1.38 19.69 22.77
N THR A 318 0.47 19.13 23.57
CA THR A 318 0.77 18.55 24.89
C THR A 318 -0.09 17.32 25.09
N ARG A 319 0.37 16.35 25.90
CA ARG A 319 -0.40 15.13 26.22
C ARG A 319 -1.80 15.39 26.78
N LYS A 320 -2.07 16.58 27.33
CA LYS A 320 -3.43 16.95 27.77
C LYS A 320 -4.45 16.96 26.63
N HIS A 321 -4.02 17.16 25.38
CA HIS A 321 -4.91 17.11 24.23
C HIS A 321 -5.41 15.69 23.93
N LEU A 322 -4.67 14.67 24.35
CA LEU A 322 -5.05 13.26 24.19
C LEU A 322 -6.15 12.81 25.16
N SER A 323 -6.60 13.67 26.08
CA SER A 323 -7.61 13.29 27.06
C SER A 323 -9.03 13.18 26.49
N LYS A 324 -9.25 13.62 25.25
CA LYS A 324 -10.54 13.53 24.55
C LYS A 324 -10.31 13.58 23.04
N ALA A 325 -11.24 13.02 22.28
CA ALA A 325 -11.27 13.22 20.84
C ALA A 325 -11.62 14.69 20.51
N THR A 326 -10.77 15.37 19.73
CA THR A 326 -11.00 16.78 19.40
C THR A 326 -10.24 17.23 18.16
N LYS A 327 -10.87 18.07 17.34
CA LYS A 327 -10.21 18.79 16.24
C LYS A 327 -9.21 19.78 16.82
N LEU A 328 -7.97 19.70 16.36
CA LEU A 328 -6.89 20.65 16.68
C LEU A 328 -6.71 21.70 15.58
N SER A 329 -6.85 21.31 14.32
CA SER A 329 -6.74 22.19 13.16
C SER A 329 -7.46 21.62 11.95
N LEU A 330 -7.87 22.50 11.04
CA LEU A 330 -8.39 22.16 9.71
C LEU A 330 -7.87 23.21 8.73
N ARG A 331 -7.37 22.78 7.57
CA ARG A 331 -6.99 23.66 6.46
C ARG A 331 -7.32 23.04 5.11
N TRP A 332 -7.64 23.87 4.12
CA TRP A 332 -7.79 23.46 2.73
C TRP A 332 -6.42 23.45 2.04
N LEU A 333 -6.14 22.41 1.25
CA LEU A 333 -4.92 22.27 0.46
C LEU A 333 -5.13 22.82 -0.96
N GLY A 334 -4.07 23.38 -1.55
CA GLY A 334 -4.08 23.84 -2.95
C GLY A 334 -4.83 25.14 -3.24
N GLN A 335 -5.15 25.94 -2.20
CA GLN A 335 -5.72 27.29 -2.35
C GLN A 335 -4.67 28.39 -2.49
#